data_AF-A0A417C0W0-F1
#
_entry.id   AF-A0A417C0W0-F1
#
_cell.length_a   1.000
_cell.length_b   1.000
_cell.length_c   1.000
_cell.angle_alpha   90.00
_cell.angle_beta   90.00
_cell.angle_gamma   90.00
#
_symmetry.space_group_name_H-M   'P 1'
#
loop_
_entity.id
_entity.type
_entity.pdbx_description
1 polymer ?
#
loop_
_entity_poly.entity_id
_entity_poly.type
_entity_poly.pdbx_seq_one_letter_code
_entity_poly.pdbx_strand_id
1 'polypeptide(L)'
;MQLEYKLKMKGICLIRQEESYSSQCPPQSEKVSHIYAEKRNRKKRGICIVDAVIYNADAVGAYNILRKYHAVSGKEIDMPVTGLSSTKTIKVAV
;
A
#
# COMPACT_ATOMS: atom_id res chain seq x y z
N MET A 1 -8.45 10.45 -15.93
CA MET A 1 -9.57 9.82 -16.65
C MET A 1 -9.16 8.70 -17.61
N GLN A 2 -7.94 8.69 -18.14
CA GLN A 2 -7.53 7.67 -19.12
C GLN A 2 -7.48 6.23 -18.55
N LEU A 3 -7.12 6.06 -17.28
CA LEU A 3 -7.06 4.74 -16.64
C LEU A 3 -8.44 4.10 -16.49
N GLU A 4 -9.41 4.84 -15.94
CA GLU A 4 -10.78 4.34 -15.73
C GLU A 4 -11.44 3.90 -17.04
N TYR A 5 -11.28 4.69 -18.11
CA TYR A 5 -11.74 4.32 -19.44
C TYR A 5 -11.11 2.99 -19.92
N LYS A 6 -9.78 2.87 -19.86
CA LYS A 6 -9.06 1.67 -20.30
C LYS A 6 -9.45 0.43 -19.49
N LEU A 7 -9.64 0.58 -18.17
CA LEU A 7 -10.08 -0.50 -17.29
C LEU A 7 -11.51 -0.94 -17.62
N LYS A 8 -12.43 0.01 -17.84
CA LYS A 8 -13.81 -0.28 -18.23
C LYS A 8 -13.88 -1.04 -19.56
N MET A 9 -13.06 -0.68 -20.54
CA MET A 9 -12.96 -1.41 -21.82
C MET A 9 -12.48 -2.86 -21.65
N LYS A 10 -11.83 -3.19 -20.53
CA LYS A 10 -11.40 -4.54 -20.16
C LYS A 10 -12.31 -5.21 -19.13
N GLY A 11 -13.43 -4.60 -18.76
CA GLY A 11 -14.34 -5.12 -17.73
C GLY A 11 -13.79 -5.05 -16.30
N ILE A 12 -12.76 -4.24 -16.05
CA ILE A 12 -12.14 -4.08 -14.73
C ILE A 12 -12.77 -2.88 -14.01
N CYS A 13 -13.25 -3.09 -12.79
CA CYS A 13 -13.78 -2.04 -11.93
C CYS A 13 -12.64 -1.25 -11.26
N LEU A 14 -12.69 0.08 -11.33
CA LEU A 14 -11.79 0.97 -10.60
C LEU A 14 -12.50 1.50 -9.35
N ILE A 15 -12.01 1.11 -8.17
CA ILE A 15 -12.50 1.61 -6.89
C ILE A 15 -11.44 2.54 -6.29
N ARG A 16 -11.86 3.72 -5.85
CA ARG A 16 -11.01 4.67 -5.12
C ARG A 16 -11.12 4.42 -3.63
N GLN A 17 -9.99 4.44 -2.94
CA GLN A 17 -9.93 4.30 -1.49
C GLN A 17 -9.18 5.48 -0.88
N GLU A 18 -9.61 5.91 0.30
CA GLU A 18 -8.99 7.00 1.06
C GLU A 18 -7.61 6.57 1.57
N GLU A 19 -6.56 7.37 1.32
CA GLU A 19 -5.16 6.93 1.48
C GLU A 19 -4.46 7.46 2.73
N SER A 20 -5.16 8.11 3.68
CA SER A 20 -4.48 8.65 4.86
C SER A 20 -3.72 7.56 5.60
N TYR A 21 -2.51 7.92 6.00
CA TYR A 21 -1.56 7.08 6.77
C TYR A 21 -1.04 5.83 6.04
N SER A 22 -1.45 5.56 4.79
CA SER A 22 -1.06 4.36 4.01
C SER A 22 0.45 4.22 3.81
N SER A 23 1.20 5.32 3.74
CA SER A 23 2.66 5.32 3.59
C SER A 23 3.44 5.39 4.91
N GLN A 24 2.73 5.47 6.04
CA GLN A 24 3.32 5.68 7.38
C GLN A 24 3.05 4.50 8.31
N CYS A 25 1.95 3.78 8.10
CA CYS A 25 1.61 2.61 8.89
C CYS A 25 2.48 1.41 8.51
N PRO A 26 3.04 0.69 9.49
CA PRO A 26 3.63 -0.61 9.28
C PRO A 26 2.70 -1.60 8.57
N PRO A 27 3.21 -2.49 7.71
CA PRO A 27 2.38 -3.54 7.12
C PRO A 27 1.89 -4.56 8.17
N GLN A 28 2.59 -4.69 9.31
CA GLN A 28 2.21 -5.54 10.45
C GLN A 28 1.21 -4.89 11.42
N SER A 29 0.88 -3.61 11.24
CA SER A 29 -0.09 -2.97 12.13
C SER A 29 -1.43 -3.69 12.06
N GLU A 30 -2.26 -3.62 13.11
CA GLU A 30 -3.60 -4.22 13.07
C GLU A 30 -4.48 -3.56 12.00
N LYS A 31 -4.43 -2.22 11.92
CA LYS A 31 -5.16 -1.40 10.94
C LYS A 31 -4.31 -0.24 10.43
N VAL A 32 -4.76 0.36 9.33
CA VAL A 32 -4.16 1.58 8.77
C VAL A 32 -4.88 2.78 9.37
N SER A 33 -4.27 3.41 10.38
CA SER A 33 -4.87 4.54 11.10
C SER A 33 -3.79 5.43 11.72
N HIS A 34 -4.17 6.63 12.16
CA HIS A 34 -3.25 7.61 12.73
C HIS A 34 -2.46 7.08 13.94
N ILE A 35 -3.04 6.17 14.73
CA ILE A 35 -2.40 5.62 15.94
C ILE A 35 -1.19 4.73 15.64
N TYR A 36 -1.12 4.11 14.45
CA TYR A 36 0.03 3.29 14.03
C TYR A 36 0.91 4.02 13.00
N ALA A 37 0.57 5.27 12.67
CA ALA A 37 1.26 6.01 11.63
C ALA A 37 2.55 6.60 12.19
N GLU A 38 3.69 6.13 11.68
CA GLU A 38 4.98 6.69 12.04
C GLU A 38 5.65 7.35 10.83
N LYS A 39 5.71 8.69 10.83
CA LYS A 39 6.35 9.46 9.75
C LYS A 39 7.81 9.05 9.51
N ARG A 40 8.50 8.60 10.56
CA ARG A 40 9.90 8.14 10.50
C ARG A 40 10.11 6.87 9.68
N ASN A 41 9.05 6.10 9.40
CA ASN A 41 9.14 4.85 8.65
C ASN A 41 9.55 5.11 7.20
N ARG A 42 9.12 6.24 6.62
CA ARG A 42 9.53 6.66 5.27
C ARG A 42 10.89 7.35 5.34
N LYS A 43 11.97 6.57 5.13
CA LYS A 43 13.35 7.05 5.28
C LYS A 43 13.91 7.72 4.02
N LYS A 44 13.74 7.07 2.87
CA LYS A 44 14.24 7.51 1.56
C LYS A 44 13.23 7.13 0.48
N ARG A 45 13.36 7.72 -0.72
CA ARG A 45 12.51 7.36 -1.86
C ARG A 45 12.59 5.85 -2.10
N GLY A 46 11.44 5.19 -2.17
CA GLY A 46 11.33 3.74 -2.35
C GLY A 46 11.60 2.87 -1.11
N ILE A 47 11.99 3.46 0.04
CA ILE A 47 12.37 2.72 1.25
C ILE A 47 11.47 3.08 2.42
N CYS A 48 10.82 2.05 2.98
CA CYS A 48 10.12 2.08 4.26
C CYS A 48 10.86 1.17 5.25
N ILE A 49 11.15 1.64 6.47
CA ILE A 49 11.81 0.85 7.51
C ILE A 49 10.89 0.76 8.72
N VAL A 50 10.60 -0.46 9.17
CA VAL A 50 9.83 -0.76 10.38
C VAL A 50 10.58 -1.81 11.17
N ASP A 51 10.88 -1.52 12.45
CA ASP A 51 11.54 -2.46 13.36
C ASP A 51 12.77 -3.16 12.75
N ALA A 52 13.65 -2.36 12.12
CA ALA A 52 14.84 -2.78 11.38
C ALA A 52 14.61 -3.58 10.08
N VAL A 53 13.36 -3.89 9.71
CA VAL A 53 13.03 -4.52 8.44
C VAL A 53 12.85 -3.47 7.35
N ILE A 54 13.46 -3.72 6.19
CA ILE A 54 13.40 -2.85 5.01
C ILE A 54 12.31 -3.35 4.07
N TYR A 55 11.40 -2.45 3.72
CA TYR A 55 10.32 -2.66 2.77
C TYR A 55 10.42 -1.68 1.60
N ASN A 56 9.81 -2.08 0.48
CA ASN A 56 9.52 -1.17 -0.61
C ASN A 56 8.38 -0.22 -0.20
N ALA A 57 8.64 1.08 -0.22
CA ALA A 57 7.66 2.08 0.22
C ALA A 57 6.39 2.10 -0.65
N ASP A 58 6.52 1.89 -1.96
CA ASP A 58 5.39 1.90 -2.89
C ASP A 58 4.54 0.63 -2.71
N ALA A 59 5.20 -0.51 -2.49
CA ALA A 59 4.51 -1.76 -2.17
C ALA A 59 3.75 -1.68 -0.84
N VAL A 60 4.36 -1.11 0.21
CA VAL A 60 3.69 -0.89 1.50
C VAL A 60 2.50 0.06 1.36
N GLY A 61 2.65 1.13 0.58
CA GLY A 61 1.54 2.04 0.29
C GLY A 61 0.36 1.34 -0.39
N ALA A 62 0.61 0.61 -1.48
CA ALA A 62 -0.41 -0.14 -2.20
C ALA A 62 -1.07 -1.22 -1.32
N TYR A 63 -0.27 -1.94 -0.52
CA TYR A 63 -0.74 -2.94 0.43
C TYR A 63 -1.69 -2.32 1.46
N ASN A 64 -1.33 -1.18 2.04
CA ASN A 64 -2.16 -0.49 3.03
C ASN A 64 -3.45 0.09 2.42
N ILE A 65 -3.45 0.53 1.16
CA ILE A 65 -4.66 0.93 0.45
C ILE A 65 -5.64 -0.25 0.35
N LEU A 66 -5.13 -1.43 -0.01
CA LEU A 66 -5.95 -2.64 -0.13
C LEU A 66 -6.51 -3.09 1.23
N ARG A 67 -5.71 -3.00 2.30
CA ARG A 67 -6.18 -3.24 3.66
C ARG A 67 -7.33 -2.32 4.08
N LYS A 68 -7.26 -1.03 3.73
CA LYS A 68 -8.35 -0.08 4.01
C LYS A 68 -9.63 -0.43 3.25
N TYR A 69 -9.50 -0.83 1.98
CA TYR A 69 -10.65 -1.31 1.21
C TYR A 69 -11.31 -2.52 1.89
N HIS A 70 -10.52 -3.50 2.33
CA HIS A 70 -11.04 -4.69 3.01
C HIS A 70 -11.76 -4.35 4.32
N ALA A 71 -11.17 -3.49 5.15
CA ALA A 71 -11.78 -3.03 6.40
C ALA A 71 -13.15 -2.38 6.19
N VAL A 72 -13.34 -1.61 5.11
CA VAL A 72 -14.64 -0.99 4.77
C VAL A 72 -15.61 -2.01 4.17
N SER A 73 -15.10 -2.98 3.41
CA SER A 73 -15.93 -3.99 2.75
C SER A 73 -16.46 -5.10 3.68
N GLY A 74 -15.95 -5.18 4.91
CA GLY A 74 -16.30 -6.23 5.88
C GLY A 74 -15.80 -7.63 5.51
N LYS A 75 -14.89 -7.74 4.54
CA LYS A 75 -14.28 -9.02 4.12
C LYS A 75 -13.00 -9.25 4.92
N GLU A 76 -13.00 -10.26 5.78
CA GLU A 76 -11.76 -10.80 6.33
C GLU A 76 -11.01 -11.56 5.24
N ILE A 77 -9.80 -11.11 4.93
CA ILE A 77 -8.90 -11.76 3.98
C ILE A 77 -7.56 -11.90 4.68
N ASP A 78 -7.03 -13.12 4.69
CA ASP A 78 -5.66 -13.36 5.11
C ASP A 78 -4.71 -12.68 4.11
N MET A 79 -3.96 -11.71 4.62
CA MET A 79 -3.13 -10.84 3.80
C MET A 79 -1.69 -10.90 4.29
N PRO A 80 -0.87 -11.82 3.75
CA PRO A 80 0.49 -11.98 4.23
C PRO A 80 1.35 -10.79 3.79
N VAL A 81 2.28 -10.38 4.66
CA VAL A 81 3.27 -9.32 4.39
C VAL A 81 4.43 -9.78 3.49
N THR A 82 4.39 -11.04 3.04
CA THR A 82 5.43 -11.66 2.20
C THR A 82 5.55 -10.94 0.85
N GLY A 83 6.78 -10.69 0.41
CA GLY A 83 7.06 -10.04 -0.88
C GLY A 83 7.16 -8.51 -0.85
N LEU A 84 6.80 -7.87 0.27
CA LEU A 84 6.91 -6.41 0.42
C LEU A 84 8.37 -5.90 0.56
N SER A 85 9.32 -6.78 0.87
CA SER A 85 10.72 -6.44 1.13
C SER A 85 11.57 -6.23 -0.14
N SER A 86 11.05 -6.52 -1.33
CA SER A 86 11.80 -6.35 -2.58
C SER A 86 12.01 -4.86 -2.90
N THR A 87 13.22 -4.35 -2.65
CA THR A 87 13.60 -2.95 -2.91
C THR A 87 14.00 -2.67 -4.36
N LYS A 88 13.83 -3.63 -5.27
CA LYS A 88 14.16 -3.45 -6.69
C LYS A 88 13.23 -2.42 -7.32
N THR A 89 13.76 -1.23 -7.59
CA THR A 89 13.04 -0.19 -8.32
C THR A 89 13.14 -0.46 -9.83
N ILE A 90 12.01 -0.80 -10.46
CA ILE A 90 11.91 -0.90 -11.91
C ILE A 90 11.53 0.49 -12.43
N LYS A 91 12.36 1.07 -13.32
CA LYS A 91 11.96 2.27 -14.06
C LYS A 91 10.95 1.87 -15.12
N VAL A 92 9.69 2.19 -14.89
CA VAL A 92 8.57 1.83 -15.79
C VAL A 92 8.19 2.97 -16.73
N ALA A 93 8.81 4.15 -16.58
CA ALA A 93 8.61 5.30 -17.46
C ALA A 93 9.94 6.07 -17.64
N VAL A 94 10.15 6.57 -18.88
CA VAL A 94 11.21 7.49 -19.29
C VAL A 94 10.61 8.89 -19.40
#